data_AF-A0A7W3NT99-F1
#
_entry.id   AF-A0A7W3NT99-F1
#
_cell.length_a   1.000
_cell.length_b   1.000
_cell.length_c   1.000
_cell.angle_alpha   90.00
_cell.angle_beta   90.00
_cell.angle_gamma   90.00
#
_symmetry.space_group_name_H-M   'P 1'
#
loop_
_entity.id
_entity.type
_entity.pdbx_description
1 polymer ?
#
loop_
_entity_poly.entity_id
_entity_poly.type
_entity_poly.pdbx_seq_one_letter_code
_entity_poly.pdbx_strand_id
1 'polypeptide(L)'
;MAHAFMRQQHMEQAEQVAKSAVAVMAPRVEAITCPPEELSLLGAMNLVLAVISAREGNRAGTHAHIDRARGIAARLGEDRNDFDTEFGLTNVEIHAVSTAVELGDAGLALEVAQEVDASALSPERQSFLA
;
A
#
# COMPACT_ATOMS: atom_id res chain seq x y z
N MET A 1 -18.27 11.39 -19.41
CA MET A 1 -19.05 10.25 -18.90
C MET A 1 -18.33 8.91 -19.11
N ALA A 2 -18.00 8.47 -20.33
CA ALA A 2 -17.34 7.18 -20.57
C ALA A 2 -15.98 7.00 -19.84
N HIS A 3 -15.14 8.03 -19.79
CA HIS A 3 -13.85 7.97 -19.06
C HIS A 3 -14.00 7.70 -17.56
N ALA A 4 -15.06 8.18 -16.91
CA ALA A 4 -15.29 7.95 -15.48
C ALA A 4 -15.70 6.49 -15.20
N PHE A 5 -16.56 5.92 -16.05
CA PHE A 5 -16.93 4.50 -15.98
C PHE A 5 -15.75 3.57 -16.28
N MET A 6 -14.93 3.89 -17.29
CA MET A 6 -13.71 3.11 -17.57
C MET A 6 -12.73 3.15 -16.39
N ARG A 7 -12.57 4.31 -15.76
CA ARG A 7 -11.74 4.43 -14.54
C ARG A 7 -12.31 3.58 -13.40
N GLN A 8 -13.62 3.60 -13.16
CA GLN A 8 -14.23 2.75 -12.12
C GLN A 8 -14.07 1.25 -12.43
N GLN A 9 -14.30 0.83 -13.68
CA GLN A 9 -14.14 -0.56 -14.11
C GLN A 9 -12.70 -1.07 -13.93
N HIS A 10 -11.69 -0.27 -14.28
CA HIS A 10 -10.29 -0.64 -14.04
C HIS A 10 -9.97 -0.74 -12.55
N MET A 11 -10.61 0.07 -11.70
CA MET A 11 -10.43 0.02 -10.25
C MET A 11 -11.04 -1.25 -9.66
N GLU A 12 -12.26 -1.62 -10.03
CA GLU A 12 -12.89 -2.88 -9.62
C GLU A 12 -12.06 -4.11 -10.07
N GLN A 13 -11.52 -4.08 -11.29
CA GLN A 13 -10.64 -5.13 -11.79
C GLN A 13 -9.34 -5.22 -10.99
N ALA A 14 -8.69 -4.08 -10.72
CA ALA A 14 -7.49 -4.03 -9.90
C ALA A 14 -7.76 -4.54 -8.47
N GLU A 15 -8.90 -4.17 -7.91
CA GLU A 15 -9.34 -4.64 -6.59
C GLU A 15 -9.51 -6.16 -6.57
N GLN A 16 -10.20 -6.72 -7.56
CA GLN A 16 -10.46 -8.16 -7.63
C GLN A 16 -9.16 -8.96 -7.79
N VAL A 17 -8.24 -8.47 -8.61
CA VAL A 17 -6.91 -9.09 -8.79
C VAL A 17 -6.13 -9.04 -7.46
N ALA A 18 -6.09 -7.88 -6.80
CA ALA A 18 -5.38 -7.72 -5.54
C ALA A 18 -5.98 -8.58 -4.42
N LYS A 19 -7.32 -8.61 -4.28
CA LYS A 19 -8.03 -9.48 -3.33
C LYS A 19 -7.72 -10.95 -3.57
N SER A 20 -7.75 -11.38 -4.83
CA SER A 20 -7.46 -12.77 -5.19
C SER A 20 -6.01 -13.15 -4.88
N ALA A 21 -5.05 -12.28 -5.21
CA ALA A 21 -3.65 -12.48 -4.88
C ALA A 21 -3.44 -12.58 -3.36
N VAL A 22 -4.02 -11.65 -2.59
CA VAL A 22 -3.97 -11.67 -1.12
C VAL A 22 -4.55 -12.97 -0.56
N ALA A 23 -5.70 -13.43 -1.05
CA ALA A 23 -6.33 -14.66 -0.59
C ALA A 23 -5.48 -15.91 -0.84
N VAL A 24 -4.80 -15.98 -1.99
CA VAL A 24 -3.92 -17.10 -2.35
C VAL A 24 -2.61 -17.07 -1.56
N MET A 25 -2.06 -15.87 -1.32
CA MET A 25 -0.74 -15.70 -0.72
C MET A 25 -0.77 -15.64 0.81
N ALA A 26 -1.81 -15.09 1.42
CA ALA A 26 -1.88 -14.89 2.87
C ALA A 26 -1.59 -16.15 3.70
N PRO A 27 -2.11 -17.36 3.35
CA PRO A 27 -1.78 -18.58 4.08
C PRO A 27 -0.31 -19.00 3.93
N ARG A 28 0.33 -18.70 2.80
CA ARG A 28 1.73 -19.06 2.50
C ARG A 28 2.71 -18.18 3.26
N VAL A 29 2.30 -16.93 3.51
CA VAL A 29 3.11 -15.96 4.23
C VAL A 29 3.24 -16.31 5.71
N GLU A 30 2.32 -17.06 6.33
CA GLU A 30 2.47 -17.47 7.75
C GLU A 30 3.69 -18.37 8.02
N ALA A 31 4.23 -19.04 7.00
CA ALA A 31 5.45 -19.83 7.14
C ALA A 31 6.66 -18.91 7.33
N ILE A 32 7.47 -19.15 8.36
CA ILE A 32 8.72 -18.40 8.65
C ILE A 32 9.66 -18.37 7.45
N THR A 33 9.65 -19.40 6.61
CA THR A 33 10.48 -19.57 5.42
C THR A 33 9.94 -18.88 4.16
N CYS A 34 8.90 -18.04 4.27
CA CYS A 34 8.35 -17.32 3.13
C CYS A 34 9.44 -16.45 2.46
N PRO A 35 9.65 -16.58 1.13
CA PRO A 35 10.63 -15.76 0.42
C PRO A 35 10.35 -14.26 0.55
N PRO A 36 11.37 -13.40 0.70
CA PRO A 36 11.21 -11.94 0.75
C PRO A 36 10.39 -11.37 -0.40
N GLU A 37 10.51 -11.94 -1.60
CA GLU A 37 9.82 -11.50 -2.81
C GLU A 37 8.29 -11.71 -2.71
N GLU A 38 7.86 -12.80 -2.05
CA GLU A 38 6.45 -13.08 -1.81
C GLU A 38 5.87 -12.15 -0.73
N LEU A 39 6.68 -11.79 0.27
CA LEU A 39 6.32 -10.77 1.26
C LEU A 39 6.14 -9.41 0.57
N SER A 40 7.10 -8.99 -0.27
CA SER A 40 7.04 -7.74 -1.03
C SER A 40 5.77 -7.67 -1.88
N LEU A 41 5.47 -8.73 -2.62
CA LEU A 41 4.27 -8.78 -3.47
C LEU A 41 2.96 -8.75 -2.65
N LEU A 42 2.86 -9.50 -1.56
CA LEU A 42 1.66 -9.46 -0.69
C LEU A 42 1.48 -8.08 -0.07
N GLY A 43 2.57 -7.45 0.36
CA GLY A 43 2.59 -6.11 0.91
C GLY A 43 2.08 -5.08 -0.10
N ALA A 44 2.63 -5.10 -1.32
CA ALA A 44 2.21 -4.22 -2.41
C ALA A 44 0.72 -4.37 -2.75
N MET A 45 0.19 -5.60 -2.77
CA MET A 45 -1.25 -5.83 -3.00
C MET A 45 -2.14 -5.24 -1.90
N ASN A 46 -1.68 -5.24 -0.63
CA ASN A 46 -2.41 -4.56 0.44
C ASN A 46 -2.37 -3.03 0.28
N LEU A 47 -1.27 -2.45 -0.19
CA LEU A 47 -1.21 -1.01 -0.49
C LEU A 47 -2.20 -0.61 -1.60
N VAL A 48 -2.34 -1.44 -2.64
CA VAL A 48 -3.36 -1.24 -3.68
C VAL A 48 -4.77 -1.25 -3.08
N LEU A 49 -5.09 -2.23 -2.23
CA LEU A 49 -6.40 -2.32 -1.58
C LEU A 49 -6.68 -1.17 -0.61
N ALA A 50 -5.65 -0.65 0.07
CA ALA A 50 -5.77 0.53 0.93
C ALA A 50 -6.18 1.78 0.12
N VAL A 51 -5.54 1.99 -1.03
CA VAL A 51 -5.86 3.11 -1.94
C VAL A 51 -7.28 2.99 -2.50
N ILE A 52 -7.69 1.78 -2.90
CA ILE A 52 -9.05 1.54 -3.38
C ILE A 52 -10.07 1.83 -2.27
N SER A 53 -9.86 1.27 -1.07
CA SER A 53 -10.73 1.50 0.09
C SER A 53 -10.84 2.99 0.45
N ALA A 54 -9.74 3.74 0.36
CA ALA A 54 -9.74 5.17 0.67
C ALA A 54 -10.60 5.97 -0.31
N ARG A 55 -10.48 5.67 -1.60
CA ARG A 55 -11.29 6.29 -2.67
C ARG A 55 -12.79 5.99 -2.55
N GLU A 56 -13.14 4.87 -1.94
CA GLU A 56 -14.52 4.48 -1.64
C GLU A 56 -15.04 5.07 -0.32
N GLY A 57 -14.21 5.81 0.42
CA GLY A 57 -14.54 6.33 1.75
C GLY A 57 -14.56 5.26 2.85
N ASN A 58 -14.07 4.05 2.57
CA ASN A 58 -14.03 2.93 3.51
C ASN A 58 -12.81 3.04 4.43
N ARG A 59 -12.90 3.93 5.43
CA ARG A 59 -11.85 4.17 6.43
C ARG A 59 -11.37 2.91 7.14
N ALA A 60 -12.29 2.03 7.53
CA ALA A 60 -11.94 0.79 8.24
C ALA A 60 -11.13 -0.16 7.34
N GLY A 61 -11.52 -0.29 6.06
CA GLY A 61 -10.79 -1.07 5.07
C GLY A 61 -9.39 -0.50 4.80
N THR A 62 -9.29 0.82 4.63
CA THR A 62 -8.01 1.52 4.45
C THR A 62 -7.05 1.21 5.58
N HIS A 63 -7.46 1.44 6.83
CA HIS A 63 -6.60 1.19 7.99
C HIS A 63 -6.20 -0.28 8.11
N ALA A 64 -7.13 -1.21 7.92
CA ALA A 64 -6.84 -2.65 8.00
C ALA A 64 -5.79 -3.08 6.96
N HIS A 65 -5.85 -2.56 5.74
CA HIS A 65 -4.88 -2.87 4.69
C HIS A 65 -3.51 -2.22 4.94
N ILE A 66 -3.47 -0.98 5.45
CA ILE A 66 -2.21 -0.33 5.85
C ILE A 66 -1.55 -1.09 7.01
N ASP A 67 -2.29 -1.45 8.05
CA ASP A 67 -1.73 -2.18 9.20
C ASP A 67 -1.21 -3.57 8.80
N ARG A 68 -1.91 -4.25 7.89
CA ARG A 68 -1.43 -5.49 7.28
C ARG A 68 -0.11 -5.26 6.55
N ALA A 69 -0.01 -4.21 5.73
CA ALA A 69 1.20 -3.89 4.98
C ALA A 69 2.37 -3.54 5.92
N ARG A 70 2.13 -2.78 7.00
CA ARG A 70 3.13 -2.50 8.06
C ARG A 70 3.68 -3.78 8.68
N GLY A 71 2.81 -4.71 9.04
CA GLY A 71 3.22 -6.00 9.60
C GLY A 71 4.09 -6.83 8.64
N ILE A 72 3.79 -6.78 7.33
CA ILE A 72 4.59 -7.44 6.30
C ILE A 72 5.94 -6.75 6.13
N ALA A 73 5.98 -5.42 6.05
CA ALA A 73 7.21 -4.64 5.92
C ALA A 73 8.13 -4.81 7.15
N ALA A 74 7.57 -4.80 8.36
CA ALA A 74 8.32 -5.06 9.59
C ALA A 74 8.97 -6.44 9.59
N ARG A 75 8.31 -7.43 8.99
CA ARG A 75 8.85 -8.78 8.85
C ARG A 75 9.89 -8.90 7.73
N LEU A 76 9.74 -8.11 6.66
CA LEU A 76 10.72 -8.00 5.59
C LEU A 76 12.03 -7.41 6.11
N GLY A 77 11.94 -6.43 7.03
CA GLY A 77 13.06 -5.88 7.79
C GLY A 77 13.94 -4.89 7.04
N GLU A 78 13.75 -4.73 5.73
CA GLU A 78 14.42 -3.76 4.88
C GLU A 78 13.48 -3.31 3.76
N ASP A 79 13.72 -2.10 3.24
CA ASP A 79 13.04 -1.62 2.04
C ASP A 79 13.66 -2.28 0.81
N ARG A 80 12.83 -2.90 -0.03
CA ARG A 80 13.31 -3.69 -1.18
C ARG A 80 12.60 -3.27 -2.45
N ASN A 81 13.34 -3.21 -3.55
CA ASN A 81 12.78 -2.98 -4.88
C ASN A 81 12.69 -4.28 -5.68
N ASP A 82 11.91 -5.23 -5.17
CA ASP A 82 11.59 -6.45 -5.92
C ASP A 82 10.39 -6.15 -6.86
N PHE A 83 10.49 -6.54 -8.14
CA PHE A 83 9.43 -6.36 -9.16
C PHE A 83 8.92 -4.92 -9.37
N ASP A 84 9.77 -3.90 -9.24
CA ASP A 84 9.41 -2.47 -9.33
C ASP A 84 8.37 -2.02 -8.29
N THR A 85 8.13 -2.82 -7.24
CA THR A 85 7.15 -2.49 -6.19
C THR A 85 7.70 -1.52 -5.16
N GLU A 86 9.03 -1.40 -5.03
CA GLU A 86 9.70 -0.66 -3.94
C GLU A 86 9.01 -0.89 -2.59
N PHE A 87 8.64 -2.15 -2.32
CA PHE A 87 7.91 -2.48 -1.12
C PHE A 87 8.86 -2.46 0.09
N GLY A 88 8.45 -1.70 1.10
CA GLY A 88 9.23 -1.40 2.29
C GLY A 88 8.43 -0.52 3.23
N LEU A 89 8.90 -0.36 4.47
CA LEU A 89 8.21 0.43 5.49
C LEU A 89 8.02 1.88 5.03
N THR A 90 9.03 2.47 4.39
CA THR A 90 8.94 3.84 3.87
C THR A 90 7.78 4.01 2.88
N ASN A 91 7.64 3.07 1.95
CA ASN A 91 6.57 3.11 0.96
C ASN A 91 5.18 2.89 1.60
N VAL A 92 5.10 2.02 2.62
CA VAL A 92 3.87 1.83 3.39
C VAL A 92 3.42 3.13 4.06
N GLU A 93 4.33 3.87 4.69
CA GLU A 93 3.97 5.11 5.38
C GLU A 93 3.58 6.24 4.41
N ILE A 94 4.20 6.32 3.23
CA ILE A 94 3.76 7.26 2.17
C ILE A 94 2.32 6.96 1.74
N HIS A 95 2.00 5.68 1.55
CA HIS A 95 0.63 5.26 1.23
C HIS A 95 -0.34 5.55 2.38
N ALA A 96 0.09 5.41 3.63
CA ALA A 96 -0.72 5.77 4.80
C ALA A 96 -1.05 7.28 4.82
N VAL A 97 -0.07 8.15 4.57
CA VAL A 97 -0.31 9.60 4.42
C VAL A 97 -1.27 9.88 3.27
N SER A 98 -0.97 9.35 2.07
CA SER A 98 -1.77 9.61 0.87
C SER A 98 -3.23 9.18 1.04
N THR A 99 -3.47 8.03 1.66
CA THR A 99 -4.83 7.54 1.90
C THR A 99 -5.55 8.28 3.01
N ALA A 100 -4.84 8.76 4.05
CA ALA A 100 -5.42 9.65 5.06
C ALA A 100 -5.89 10.98 4.44
N VAL A 101 -5.09 11.56 3.53
CA VAL A 101 -5.49 12.77 2.77
C VAL A 101 -6.73 12.50 1.93
N GLU A 102 -6.78 11.39 1.19
CA GLU A 102 -7.95 11.01 0.37
C GLU A 102 -9.22 10.86 1.22
N LEU A 103 -9.10 10.34 2.44
CA LEU A 103 -10.20 10.21 3.40
C LEU A 103 -10.61 11.53 4.09
N GLY A 104 -9.94 12.64 3.77
CA GLY A 104 -10.15 13.93 4.41
C GLY A 104 -9.66 14.01 5.86
N ASP A 105 -8.79 13.08 6.28
CA ASP A 105 -8.21 13.04 7.62
C ASP A 105 -6.87 13.79 7.65
N ALA A 106 -6.96 15.12 7.60
CA ALA A 106 -5.79 15.99 7.61
C ALA A 106 -4.94 15.86 8.90
N GLY A 107 -5.54 15.43 10.01
CA GLY A 107 -4.84 15.21 11.28
C GLY A 107 -3.93 14.00 11.22
N LEU A 108 -4.47 12.85 10.80
CA LEU A 108 -3.71 11.62 10.62
C LEU A 108 -2.63 11.77 9.54
N ALA A 109 -2.93 12.49 8.45
CA ALA A 109 -1.95 12.73 7.39
C ALA A 109 -0.71 13.48 7.88
N LEU A 110 -0.89 14.50 8.74
CA LEU A 110 0.23 15.28 9.30
C LEU A 110 1.03 14.49 10.34
N GLU A 111 0.36 13.69 11.16
CA GLU A 111 1.01 12.82 12.16
C GLU A 111 1.93 11.81 11.47
N VAL A 112 1.40 11.06 10.49
CA VAL A 112 2.18 10.06 9.77
C VAL A 112 3.30 10.71 8.94
N ALA A 113 3.04 11.84 8.28
CA ALA A 113 4.06 12.51 7.46
C ALA A 113 5.28 12.99 8.26
N GLN A 114 5.15 13.25 9.57
CA GLN A 114 6.27 13.62 10.42
C GLN A 114 7.20 12.44 10.72
N GLU A 115 6.71 11.20 10.58
CA GLU A 115 7.47 9.98 10.87
C GLU A 115 8.15 9.38 9.63
N VAL A 116 7.80 9.85 8.41
CA VAL A 116 8.35 9.32 7.15
C VAL A 116 9.71 9.95 6.83
N ASP A 117 10.78 9.17 6.91
CA ASP A 117 12.08 9.51 6.32
C ASP A 117 12.09 9.15 4.83
N ALA A 118 11.66 10.09 3.98
CA ALA A 118 11.61 9.90 2.53
C ALA A 118 12.99 9.92 1.84
N SER A 119 14.10 10.12 2.57
CA SER A 119 15.44 10.16 1.99
C SER A 119 15.91 8.82 1.41
N ALA A 120 15.26 7.71 1.79
CA ALA A 120 15.51 6.37 1.27
C ALA A 120 14.86 6.10 -0.12
N LEU A 121 13.98 6.98 -0.59
CA LEU A 121 13.29 6.83 -1.88
C LEU A 121 14.16 7.27 -3.06
N SER A 122 13.87 6.73 -4.25
CA SER A 122 14.49 7.17 -5.49
C SER A 122 14.24 8.68 -5.77
N PRO A 123 15.20 9.38 -6.39
CA PRO A 123 15.09 10.82 -6.65
C PRO A 123 13.85 11.22 -7.46
N GLU A 124 13.38 10.39 -8.40
CA GLU A 124 12.15 10.68 -9.15
C GLU A 124 10.91 10.77 -8.24
N ARG A 125 10.85 9.98 -7.17
CA ARG A 125 9.70 9.93 -6.24
C ARG A 125 9.74 10.99 -5.16
N GLN A 126 10.92 11.46 -4.77
CA GLN A 126 11.04 12.64 -3.87
C GLN A 126 10.35 13.87 -4.46
N SER A 127 10.34 14.02 -5.80
CA SER A 127 9.68 15.14 -6.48
C SER A 127 8.15 15.12 -6.40
N PHE A 128 7.53 13.97 -6.11
CA PHE A 128 6.07 13.84 -5.96
C PHE A 128 5.56 14.21 -4.57
N LEU A 129 6.47 14.46 -3.61
CA LEU A 129 6.15 14.86 -2.24
C LEU A 129 6.35 16.38 -1.98
N ALA A 130 6.83 17.13 -2.96
CA ALA A 130 7.05 18.59 -2.90
C ALA A 130 5.91 19.37 -3.58
#